data_AF-B5B0P6-F1
#
_entry.id   AF-B5B0P6-F1
#
_cell.length_a   1.000
_cell.length_b   1.000
_cell.length_c   1.000
_cell.angle_alpha   90.00
_cell.angle_beta   90.00
_cell.angle_gamma   90.00
#
_symmetry.space_group_name_H-M   'P 1'
#
loop_
_entity.id
_entity.type
_entity.pdbx_description
1 polymer ?
#
loop_
_entity_poly.entity_id
_entity_poly.type
_entity_poly.pdbx_seq_one_letter_code
_entity_poly.pdbx_strand_id
1 'polypeptide(L)' 'APLEQMGLGWKSSYGTGTGKDAITTGIEVVWNTPTKWDNSFLEILYGYEWELTKSPAGAWQY' A
#
# COMPACT_ATOMS: atom_id res chain seq x y z
N ALA A 1 -11.11 -14.33 12.51
CA ALA A 1 -11.85 -14.73 11.29
C ALA A 1 -12.75 -15.91 11.62
N PRO A 2 -13.93 -16.01 11.01
CA PRO A 2 -14.79 -17.19 11.11
C PRO A 2 -14.11 -18.48 10.59
N LEU A 3 -14.57 -19.64 11.05
CA LEU A 3 -13.99 -20.94 10.70
C LEU A 3 -14.02 -21.22 9.19
N GLU A 4 -15.08 -20.77 8.50
CA GLU A 4 -15.25 -20.92 7.06
C GLU A 4 -14.21 -20.15 6.22
N GLN A 5 -13.42 -19.26 6.84
CA GLN A 5 -12.30 -18.60 6.17
C GLN A 5 -11.00 -19.45 6.17
N MET A 6 -11.03 -20.66 6.74
CA MET A 6 -10.00 -21.69 6.58
C MET A 6 -8.55 -21.20 6.81
N GLY A 7 -8.35 -20.48 7.92
CA GLY A 7 -7.03 -19.96 8.32
C GLY A 7 -6.63 -18.63 7.69
N LEU A 8 -7.46 -18.06 6.81
CA LEU A 8 -7.30 -16.71 6.29
C LEU A 8 -7.89 -15.67 7.25
N GLY A 9 -7.48 -14.41 7.07
CA GLY A 9 -7.93 -13.27 7.87
C GLY A 9 -8.01 -11.99 7.05
N TRP A 10 -8.39 -10.88 7.71
CA TRP A 10 -8.51 -9.55 7.11
C TRP A 10 -9.40 -9.49 5.85
N LYS A 11 -10.53 -10.20 5.86
CA LYS A 11 -11.53 -10.05 4.80
C LYS A 11 -12.01 -8.59 4.76
N SER A 12 -11.64 -7.89 3.68
CA SER A 12 -12.09 -6.53 3.42
C SER A 12 -13.50 -6.54 2.81
N SER A 13 -14.34 -5.61 3.23
CA SER A 13 -15.66 -5.35 2.64
C SER A 13 -15.64 -4.22 1.61
N TYR A 14 -14.50 -3.58 1.39
CA TYR A 14 -14.34 -2.48 0.44
C TYR A 14 -14.08 -3.01 -0.98
N GLY A 15 -14.87 -2.57 -1.96
CA GLY A 15 -14.72 -2.97 -3.36
C GLY A 15 -14.72 -4.49 -3.55
N THR A 16 -13.75 -5.00 -4.31
CA THR A 16 -13.50 -6.45 -4.45
C THR A 16 -12.79 -7.06 -3.24
N GLY A 17 -12.25 -6.24 -2.33
CA GLY A 17 -11.51 -6.66 -1.14
C GLY A 17 -10.13 -7.25 -1.41
N THR A 18 -9.64 -7.20 -2.66
CA THR A 18 -8.34 -7.74 -3.09
C THR A 18 -7.82 -6.99 -4.33
N GLY A 19 -6.61 -7.32 -4.79
CA GLY A 19 -6.00 -6.71 -5.98
C GLY A 19 -5.90 -5.19 -5.85
N LYS A 20 -6.50 -4.46 -6.78
CA LYS A 20 -6.52 -2.98 -6.77
C LYS A 20 -7.31 -2.36 -5.60
N ASP A 21 -8.18 -3.15 -4.95
CA ASP A 21 -8.97 -2.71 -3.79
C ASP A 21 -8.42 -3.33 -2.48
N ALA A 22 -7.21 -3.91 -2.52
CA ALA A 22 -6.60 -4.51 -1.35
C ALA A 22 -6.26 -3.45 -0.30
N ILE A 23 -6.62 -3.72 0.95
CA ILE A 23 -6.28 -2.86 2.09
C ILE A 23 -5.54 -3.71 3.10
N THR A 24 -4.27 -3.36 3.35
CA THR A 24 -3.43 -4.05 4.34
C THR A 24 -3.04 -3.09 5.47
N THR A 25 -2.23 -2.08 5.17
CA THR A 25 -1.79 -1.07 6.14
C THR A 25 -2.63 0.21 6.09
N GLY A 26 -3.35 0.42 4.98
CA GLY A 26 -4.02 1.68 4.67
C GLY A 26 -3.09 2.75 4.08
N ILE A 27 -1.81 2.45 3.83
CA ILE A 27 -0.89 3.32 3.08
C ILE A 27 -0.96 2.93 1.60
N GLU A 28 -1.04 3.92 0.72
CA GLU A 28 -1.11 3.74 -0.74
C GLU A 28 0.09 4.44 -1.40
N VAL A 29 1.24 3.75 -1.48
CA VAL A 29 2.49 4.29 -2.05
C VAL A 29 3.26 3.21 -2.82
N VAL A 30 3.91 3.60 -3.93
CA VAL A 30 4.86 2.79 -4.70
C VAL A 30 6.17 3.57 -4.85
N TRP A 31 7.30 3.00 -4.41
CA TRP A 31 8.56 3.73 -4.26
C TRP A 31 9.61 3.54 -5.38
N ASN A 32 9.50 2.49 -6.19
CA ASN A 32 10.52 2.10 -7.16
C ASN A 32 9.91 1.24 -8.28
N THR A 33 10.71 0.75 -9.22
CA THR A 33 10.27 -0.29 -10.17
C THR A 33 9.93 -1.59 -9.41
N PRO A 34 8.64 -1.93 -9.17
CA PRO A 34 8.29 -2.86 -8.08
C PRO A 34 8.78 -4.30 -8.29
N THR A 35 9.06 -4.67 -9.53
CA THR A 35 9.41 -6.04 -9.93
C THR A 35 10.83 -6.16 -10.47
N LYS A 36 11.66 -5.13 -10.32
CA LYS A 36 13.04 -5.12 -10.82
C LYS A 36 13.96 -4.35 -9.88
N TRP A 37 15.17 -4.88 -9.70
CA TRP A 37 16.21 -4.16 -8.97
C TRP A 37 16.75 -2.98 -9.78
N ASP A 38 16.83 -1.82 -9.13
CA ASP A 38 17.49 -0.60 -9.59
C ASP A 38 17.74 0.35 -8.39
N ASN A 39 18.29 1.55 -8.63
CA ASN A 39 18.50 2.57 -7.59
C ASN A 39 17.37 3.61 -7.51
N SER A 40 16.23 3.38 -8.18
CA SER A 40 15.18 4.39 -8.30
C SER A 40 14.59 4.82 -6.95
N PHE A 41 14.60 3.94 -5.93
CA PHE A 41 14.23 4.31 -4.57
C PHE A 41 15.05 5.50 -4.04
N LEU A 42 16.38 5.47 -4.19
CA LEU A 42 17.25 6.53 -3.70
C LEU A 42 17.16 7.79 -4.58
N GLU A 43 17.00 7.60 -5.89
CA GLU A 43 16.79 8.70 -6.84
C GLU A 43 15.49 9.45 -6.52
N ILE A 44 14.41 8.73 -6.19
CA ILE A 44 13.13 9.32 -5.78
C ILE A 44 13.26 9.99 -4.40
N LEU A 45 13.86 9.30 -3.42
CA LEU A 45 13.98 9.82 -2.06
C LEU A 45 14.73 11.16 -1.99
N TYR A 46 15.85 11.28 -2.70
CA TYR A 46 16.69 12.49 -2.68
C TYR A 46 16.44 13.45 -3.85
N GLY A 47 15.72 13.03 -4.89
CA GLY A 47 15.45 13.84 -6.07
C GLY A 47 14.21 14.73 -5.97
N TYR A 48 13.36 14.52 -4.96
CA TYR A 48 12.13 15.27 -4.74
C TYR A 48 12.03 15.81 -3.32
N GLU A 49 11.30 16.90 -3.16
CA GLU A 49 10.82 17.38 -1.88
C GLU A 49 9.50 16.68 -1.52
N TRP A 50 9.34 16.32 -0.25
CA TRP A 50 8.23 15.53 0.23
C TRP A 50 7.29 16.37 1.09
N GLU A 51 5.99 16.30 0.79
CA GLU A 51 4.96 16.96 1.57
C GLU A 51 4.10 15.91 2.28
N LEU A 52 3.87 16.11 3.59
CA LEU A 52 3.05 15.21 4.39
C LEU A 52 1.60 15.22 3.89
N THR A 53 1.07 14.06 3.49
CA THR A 53 -0.28 13.90 2.98
C THR A 53 -1.01 12.69 3.58
N LYS A 54 -2.29 12.53 3.26
CA LYS A 54 -3.17 11.46 3.74
C LYS A 54 -3.54 10.48 2.62
N SER A 55 -3.46 9.19 2.92
CA SER A 55 -3.97 8.13 2.05
C SER A 55 -5.51 8.16 1.94
N PRO A 56 -6.12 7.43 0.99
CA PRO A 56 -7.57 7.24 0.93
C PRO A 56 -8.16 6.64 2.23
N ALA A 57 -7.36 5.90 3.00
CA ALA A 57 -7.74 5.34 4.30
C ALA A 57 -7.39 6.25 5.49
N GLY A 58 -6.86 7.47 5.24
CA GLY A 58 -6.52 8.46 6.26
C GLY A 58 -5.18 8.20 6.98
N ALA A 59 -4.35 7.30 6.47
CA ALA A 59 -2.99 7.08 6.99
C ALA A 59 -2.07 8.23 6.56
N TRP A 60 -1.12 8.62 7.42
CA TRP A 60 -0.10 9.61 7.03
C TRP A 60 0.92 8.95 6.08
N GLN A 61 1.27 9.66 5.01
CA GLN A 61 2.28 9.27 4.05
C GLN A 61 2.98 10.51 3.48
N TYR A 62 4.00 10.27 2.67
CA TYR A 62 4.77 11.27 1.95
C TYR A 62 4.65 10.97 0.46
#